data_AF-M5RVX0-F1
#
_entry.id   AF-M5RVX0-F1
#
_cell.length_a   1.000
_cell.length_b   1.000
_cell.length_c   1.000
_cell.angle_alpha   90.00
_cell.angle_beta   90.00
_cell.angle_gamma   90.00
#
_symmetry.space_group_name_H-M   'P 1'
#
loop_
_entity.id
_entity.type
_entity.pdbx_description
1 polymer ?
#
loop_
_entity_poly.entity_id
_entity_poly.type
_entity_poly.pdbx_seq_one_letter_code
_entity_poly.pdbx_strand_id
1 'polypeptide(L)'
;MTLGDGTSIYRAESIDDYGNPLEDELDQTAERIDWRRVPNADLLKRNWALHHLDAKGFRFYTPAILTMMIDPQNRSSMLMDTFLFRLIRVNSDCMIGDECFHRIFNASQRAAIIRFLKFAQHNEPRGFNDVDVRRALEVVKRCS
;
A
#
# COMPACT_ATOMS: atom_id res chain seq x y z
N MET A 1 9.43 -1.68 -12.45
CA MET A 1 8.24 -2.44 -12.06
C MET A 1 7.04 -1.71 -12.62
N THR A 2 6.22 -2.40 -13.40
CA THR A 2 4.96 -1.90 -13.98
C THR A 2 3.77 -2.55 -13.25
N LEU A 3 2.58 -1.97 -13.39
CA LEU A 3 1.31 -2.54 -12.91
C LEU A 3 0.86 -3.70 -13.81
N GLY A 4 0.99 -3.53 -15.13
CA GLY A 4 0.55 -4.51 -16.13
C GLY A 4 -0.97 -4.67 -16.12
N ASP A 5 -1.42 -5.90 -15.90
CA ASP A 5 -2.81 -6.33 -15.73
C ASP A 5 -3.28 -6.30 -14.26
N GLY A 6 -2.45 -5.81 -13.33
CA GLY A 6 -2.82 -5.63 -11.93
C GLY A 6 -3.93 -4.60 -11.73
N THR A 7 -4.64 -4.70 -10.63
CA THR A 7 -5.74 -3.78 -10.29
C THR A 7 -5.18 -2.37 -10.06
N SER A 8 -5.70 -1.39 -10.79
CA SER A 8 -5.36 0.02 -10.53
C SER A 8 -6.07 0.54 -9.27
N ILE A 9 -5.62 1.69 -8.76
CA ILE A 9 -6.28 2.32 -7.62
C ILE A 9 -7.72 2.76 -7.93
N TYR A 10 -7.99 3.20 -9.17
CA TYR A 10 -9.35 3.58 -9.61
C TYR A 10 -10.25 2.36 -9.72
N ARG A 11 -9.76 1.28 -10.33
CA ARG A 11 -10.53 0.03 -10.41
C ARG A 11 -10.81 -0.55 -9.03
N ALA A 12 -9.84 -0.47 -8.12
CA ALA A 12 -10.02 -0.91 -6.74
C ALA A 12 -11.03 -0.04 -5.97
N GLU A 13 -11.05 1.28 -6.19
CA GLU A 13 -12.08 2.17 -5.62
C GLU A 13 -13.46 1.83 -6.18
N SER A 14 -13.58 1.60 -7.49
CA SER A 14 -14.84 1.16 -8.08
C SER A 14 -15.33 -0.16 -7.47
N ILE A 15 -14.44 -1.07 -7.06
CA ILE A 15 -14.83 -2.31 -6.38
C ILE A 15 -15.33 -2.02 -4.97
N ASP A 16 -14.66 -1.12 -4.24
CA ASP A 16 -15.07 -0.69 -2.90
C ASP A 16 -16.46 -0.04 -2.91
N ASP A 17 -16.74 0.74 -3.95
CA ASP A 17 -18.02 1.42 -4.20
C ASP A 17 -19.14 0.49 -4.71
N TYR A 18 -18.89 -0.82 -4.82
CA TYR A 18 -19.81 -1.79 -5.44
C TYR A 18 -20.15 -1.50 -6.91
N GLY A 19 -19.27 -0.77 -7.61
CA GLY A 19 -19.37 -0.34 -9.01
C GLY A 19 -19.50 1.18 -9.14
N ASN A 20 -18.52 1.82 -9.79
CA ASN A 20 -18.47 3.26 -9.98
C ASN A 20 -18.02 3.62 -11.41
N PRO A 21 -18.94 4.03 -12.30
CA PRO A 21 -18.62 4.35 -13.68
C PRO A 21 -17.57 5.45 -13.86
N LEU A 22 -17.48 6.41 -12.94
CA LEU A 22 -16.48 7.48 -13.02
C LEU A 22 -15.07 6.93 -12.73
N GLU A 23 -14.95 6.04 -11.75
CA GLU A 23 -13.68 5.38 -11.44
C GLU A 23 -13.29 4.37 -12.52
N ASP A 24 -14.27 3.70 -13.13
CA ASP A 24 -14.06 2.81 -14.28
C ASP A 24 -13.57 3.56 -15.53
N GLU A 25 -14.04 4.80 -15.75
CA GLU A 25 -13.55 5.68 -16.80
C GLU A 25 -12.11 6.15 -16.52
N LEU A 26 -11.81 6.54 -15.28
CA LEU A 26 -10.46 6.92 -14.87
C LEU A 26 -9.47 5.75 -15.00
N ASP A 27 -9.90 4.51 -14.72
CA ASP A 27 -9.05 3.33 -14.88
C ASP A 27 -8.53 3.15 -16.32
N GLN A 28 -9.29 3.58 -17.34
CA GLN A 28 -8.88 3.47 -18.75
C GLN A 28 -7.59 4.22 -19.07
N THR A 29 -7.30 5.27 -18.30
CA THR A 29 -6.12 6.13 -18.49
C THR A 29 -5.15 6.07 -17.30
N ALA A 30 -5.35 5.11 -16.39
CA ALA A 30 -4.52 4.96 -15.21
C ALA A 30 -3.04 4.77 -15.58
N GLU A 31 -2.15 5.35 -14.79
CA GLU A 31 -0.72 5.10 -14.92
C GLU A 31 -0.39 3.66 -14.52
N ARG A 32 0.14 2.87 -15.48
CA ARG A 32 0.46 1.44 -15.31
C ARG A 32 1.93 1.10 -15.53
N ILE A 33 2.77 2.07 -15.90
CA ILE A 33 4.16 1.87 -16.32
C ILE A 33 5.10 2.30 -15.20
N ASP A 34 4.90 3.48 -14.62
CA ASP A 34 5.81 4.07 -13.64
C ASP A 34 5.07 4.59 -12.40
N TRP A 35 5.23 3.90 -11.28
CA TRP A 35 4.61 4.26 -10.00
C TRP A 35 4.92 5.68 -9.55
N ARG A 36 6.04 6.28 -10.00
CA ARG A 36 6.43 7.66 -9.65
C ARG A 36 5.53 8.72 -10.29
N ARG A 37 4.79 8.36 -11.33
CA ARG A 37 3.87 9.24 -12.05
C ARG A 37 2.45 9.18 -11.49
N VAL A 38 2.17 8.28 -10.55
CA VAL A 38 0.88 8.19 -9.87
C VAL A 38 0.70 9.45 -9.02
N PRO A 39 -0.38 10.23 -9.19
CA PRO A 39 -0.62 11.42 -8.39
C PRO A 39 -0.87 11.08 -6.92
N ASN A 40 -0.17 11.74 -6.00
CA ASN A 40 -0.40 11.55 -4.55
C ASN A 40 -1.86 11.83 -4.16
N ALA A 41 -2.50 12.81 -4.80
CA ALA A 41 -3.90 13.14 -4.57
C ALA A 41 -4.84 11.96 -4.87
N ASP A 42 -4.51 11.14 -5.87
CA ASP A 42 -5.32 9.97 -6.20
C ASP A 42 -5.19 8.86 -5.16
N LEU A 43 -3.97 8.66 -4.62
CA LEU A 43 -3.74 7.72 -3.52
C LEU A 43 -4.42 8.17 -2.23
N LEU A 44 -4.33 9.46 -1.89
CA LEU A 44 -4.96 10.02 -0.69
C LEU A 44 -6.49 9.98 -0.77
N LYS A 45 -7.06 10.29 -1.95
CA LYS A 45 -8.51 10.25 -2.16
C LYS A 45 -9.06 8.83 -2.02
N ARG A 46 -8.35 7.84 -2.58
CA ARG A 46 -8.77 6.42 -2.68
C ARG A 46 -8.06 5.54 -1.68
N ASN A 47 -7.92 6.02 -0.45
CA ASN A 47 -7.11 5.33 0.54
C ASN A 47 -7.71 3.96 0.91
N TRP A 48 -9.04 3.80 0.90
CA TRP A 48 -9.74 2.54 1.19
C TRP A 48 -9.58 1.48 0.10
N ALA A 49 -9.46 1.90 -1.18
CA ALA A 49 -9.20 1.00 -2.31
C ALA A 49 -7.96 0.10 -2.14
N LEU A 50 -7.04 0.44 -1.23
CA LEU A 50 -5.89 -0.41 -0.92
C LEU A 50 -6.30 -1.83 -0.49
N HIS A 51 -7.50 -2.06 0.02
CA HIS A 51 -7.96 -3.40 0.37
C HIS A 51 -8.35 -4.27 -0.85
N HIS A 52 -8.68 -3.66 -1.97
CA HIS A 52 -9.17 -4.33 -3.19
C HIS A 52 -8.11 -4.44 -4.29
N LEU A 53 -6.93 -3.86 -4.08
CA LEU A 53 -5.79 -4.09 -4.96
C LEU A 53 -5.36 -5.56 -4.90
N ASP A 54 -5.10 -6.17 -6.04
CA ASP A 54 -4.48 -7.48 -6.13
C ASP A 54 -2.98 -7.43 -5.73
N ALA A 55 -2.29 -8.57 -5.81
CA ALA A 55 -0.87 -8.65 -5.50
C ALA A 55 -0.02 -7.71 -6.39
N LYS A 56 -0.33 -7.60 -7.69
CA LYS A 56 0.41 -6.76 -8.64
C LYS A 56 0.18 -5.28 -8.35
N GLY A 57 -1.06 -4.88 -8.10
CA GLY A 57 -1.46 -3.54 -7.70
C GLY A 57 -0.82 -3.13 -6.39
N PHE A 58 -0.90 -3.97 -5.36
CA PHE A 58 -0.27 -3.68 -4.09
C PHE A 58 1.23 -3.48 -4.22
N ARG A 59 1.88 -4.38 -4.96
CA ARG A 59 3.31 -4.28 -5.27
C ARG A 59 3.63 -2.98 -6.00
N PHE A 60 2.83 -2.59 -6.99
CA PHE A 60 3.05 -1.40 -7.83
C PHE A 60 2.90 -0.09 -7.05
N TYR A 61 1.86 0.05 -6.23
CA TYR A 61 1.58 1.29 -5.49
C TYR A 61 2.40 1.44 -4.20
N THR A 62 2.91 0.35 -3.63
CA THR A 62 3.69 0.39 -2.36
C THR A 62 4.82 1.44 -2.40
N PRO A 63 5.73 1.49 -3.39
CA PRO A 63 6.79 2.50 -3.39
C PRO A 63 6.30 3.95 -3.41
N ALA A 64 5.19 4.23 -4.11
CA ALA A 64 4.57 5.56 -4.12
C ALA A 64 4.05 5.93 -2.72
N ILE A 65 3.33 5.00 -2.08
CA ILE A 65 2.80 5.13 -0.72
C ILE A 65 3.95 5.40 0.28
N LEU A 66 5.01 4.58 0.25
CA LEU A 66 6.16 4.75 1.15
C LEU A 66 6.84 6.12 0.95
N THR A 67 7.02 6.54 -0.30
CA THR A 67 7.66 7.83 -0.65
C THR A 67 6.80 9.02 -0.23
N MET A 68 5.48 8.89 -0.31
CA MET A 68 4.57 9.93 0.14
C MET A 68 4.58 10.05 1.66
N MET A 69 4.59 8.94 2.40
CA MET A 69 4.48 8.94 3.87
C MET A 69 5.74 9.38 4.61
N ILE A 70 6.91 9.37 3.96
CA ILE A 70 8.11 9.98 4.56
C ILE A 70 8.00 11.51 4.64
N ASP A 71 7.20 12.13 3.76
CA ASP A 71 6.90 13.56 3.80
C ASP A 71 6.04 13.88 5.04
N PRO A 72 6.51 14.76 5.95
CA PRO A 72 5.74 15.18 7.11
C PRO A 72 4.32 15.67 6.81
N GLN A 73 4.06 16.24 5.63
CA GLN A 73 2.75 16.78 5.26
C GLN A 73 1.69 15.68 4.99
N ASN A 74 2.13 14.48 4.61
CA ASN A 74 1.24 13.38 4.21
C ASN A 74 1.28 12.19 5.19
N ARG A 75 2.09 12.30 6.24
CA ARG A 75 2.45 11.24 7.17
C ARG A 75 1.25 10.70 7.95
N SER A 76 0.47 11.56 8.58
CA SER A 76 -0.72 11.17 9.36
C SER A 76 -1.99 11.18 8.52
N SER A 77 -1.99 10.44 7.42
CA SER A 77 -3.15 10.28 6.53
C SER A 77 -3.82 8.92 6.72
N MET A 78 -5.12 8.84 6.41
CA MET A 78 -5.86 7.56 6.40
C MET A 78 -5.17 6.51 5.53
N LEU A 79 -4.43 6.93 4.49
CA LEU A 79 -3.65 6.03 3.66
C LEU A 79 -2.61 5.23 4.47
N MET A 80 -2.00 5.84 5.50
CA MET A 80 -1.03 5.17 6.37
C MET A 80 -1.73 4.07 7.17
N ASP A 81 -2.87 4.39 7.74
CA ASP A 81 -3.67 3.48 8.54
C ASP A 81 -4.10 2.28 7.68
N THR A 82 -4.61 2.54 6.47
CA THR A 82 -5.01 1.47 5.53
C THR A 82 -3.84 0.61 5.09
N PHE A 83 -2.68 1.22 4.81
CA PHE A 83 -1.47 0.50 4.42
C PHE A 83 -0.96 -0.39 5.56
N LEU A 84 -0.87 0.14 6.79
CA LEU A 84 -0.47 -0.63 7.97
C LEU A 84 -1.43 -1.77 8.26
N PHE A 85 -2.73 -1.51 8.20
CA PHE A 85 -3.76 -2.52 8.41
C PHE A 85 -3.61 -3.69 7.43
N ARG A 86 -3.32 -3.38 6.15
CA ARG A 86 -3.08 -4.41 5.14
C ARG A 86 -1.83 -5.24 5.45
N LEU A 87 -0.75 -4.62 5.92
CA LEU A 87 0.47 -5.34 6.33
C LEU A 87 0.26 -6.20 7.58
N ILE A 88 -0.52 -5.74 8.56
CA ILE A 88 -0.81 -6.48 9.80
C ILE A 88 -1.62 -7.75 9.52
N ARG A 89 -2.44 -7.75 8.46
CA ARG A 89 -3.29 -8.88 8.07
C ARG A 89 -2.57 -9.97 7.28
N VAL A 90 -1.26 -9.87 7.07
CA VAL A 90 -0.47 -11.00 6.59
C VAL A 90 -0.61 -12.16 7.59
N ASN A 91 -1.20 -13.27 7.15
CA ASN A 91 -1.52 -14.39 8.02
C ASN A 91 -0.26 -15.14 8.51
N SER A 92 -0.43 -16.18 9.33
CA SER A 92 0.68 -17.01 9.85
C SER A 92 1.52 -17.65 8.74
N ASP A 93 0.92 -17.94 7.59
CA ASP A 93 1.57 -18.54 6.41
C ASP A 93 2.19 -17.48 5.49
N CYS A 94 2.27 -16.23 5.96
CA CYS A 94 2.83 -15.10 5.24
C CYS A 94 2.07 -14.72 3.96
N MET A 95 0.76 -14.97 3.90
CA MET A 95 -0.09 -14.67 2.75
C MET A 95 -0.80 -13.31 2.89
N ILE A 96 -0.92 -12.57 1.78
CA ILE A 96 -1.82 -11.43 1.61
C ILE A 96 -2.82 -11.81 0.52
N GLY A 97 -4.07 -12.05 0.90
CA GLY A 97 -5.02 -12.72 0.03
C GLY A 97 -4.47 -14.11 -0.34
N ASP A 98 -4.40 -14.39 -1.64
CA ASP A 98 -3.95 -15.69 -2.16
C ASP A 98 -2.46 -15.74 -2.52
N GLU A 99 -1.70 -14.67 -2.24
CA GLU A 99 -0.28 -14.57 -2.61
C GLU A 99 0.65 -14.41 -1.41
N CYS A 100 1.80 -15.07 -1.46
CA CYS A 100 2.76 -15.00 -0.36
C CYS A 100 3.56 -13.70 -0.41
N PHE A 101 3.77 -13.07 0.74
CA PHE A 101 4.44 -11.78 0.88
C PHE A 101 5.79 -11.69 0.15
N HIS A 102 6.61 -12.75 0.22
CA HIS A 102 7.92 -12.81 -0.45
C HIS A 102 7.84 -13.01 -1.97
N ARG A 103 6.68 -13.42 -2.50
CA ARG A 103 6.39 -13.47 -3.94
C ARG A 103 5.84 -12.14 -4.45
N ILE A 104 5.05 -11.46 -3.63
CA ILE A 104 4.58 -10.10 -3.91
C ILE A 104 5.78 -9.15 -3.98
N PHE A 105 6.62 -9.11 -2.94
CA PHE A 105 7.73 -8.18 -2.85
C PHE A 105 9.07 -8.90 -2.96
N ASN A 106 9.96 -8.40 -3.82
CA ASN A 106 11.34 -8.89 -3.87
C ASN A 106 12.15 -8.46 -2.63
N ALA A 107 13.36 -9.00 -2.46
CA ALA A 107 14.19 -8.75 -1.29
C ALA A 107 14.44 -7.25 -1.02
N SER A 108 14.71 -6.47 -2.07
CA SER A 108 14.94 -5.02 -1.95
C SER A 108 13.69 -4.26 -1.53
N GLN A 109 12.52 -4.65 -2.04
CA GLN A 109 11.23 -4.05 -1.66
C GLN A 109 10.86 -4.39 -0.22
N ARG A 110 11.06 -5.64 0.21
CA ARG A 110 10.85 -6.03 1.61
C ARG A 110 11.76 -5.27 2.56
N ALA A 111 13.03 -5.14 2.21
CA ALA A 111 13.98 -4.33 2.97
C ALA A 111 13.55 -2.85 3.04
N ALA A 112 13.00 -2.29 1.97
CA ALA A 112 12.48 -0.92 1.95
C ALA A 112 11.25 -0.76 2.87
N ILE A 113 10.30 -1.71 2.84
CA ILE A 113 9.13 -1.72 3.75
C ILE A 113 9.61 -1.79 5.21
N ILE A 114 10.55 -2.67 5.54
CA ILE A 114 11.11 -2.77 6.90
C ILE A 114 11.77 -1.45 7.34
N ARG A 115 12.56 -0.82 6.46
CA ARG A 115 13.21 0.47 6.75
C ARG A 115 12.19 1.57 6.96
N PHE A 116 11.15 1.62 6.14
CA PHE A 116 10.05 2.56 6.31
C PHE A 116 9.34 2.36 7.66
N LEU A 117 9.00 1.12 8.03
CA LEU A 117 8.32 0.84 9.31
C LEU A 117 9.19 1.24 10.52
N LYS A 118 10.52 1.02 10.45
CA LYS A 118 11.45 1.53 11.46
C LYS A 118 11.47 3.07 11.49
N PHE A 119 11.47 3.71 10.32
CA PHE A 119 11.40 5.17 10.22
C PHE A 119 10.11 5.69 10.87
N ALA A 120 8.95 5.14 10.51
CA ALA A 120 7.66 5.51 11.06
C ALA A 120 7.64 5.35 12.59
N GLN A 121 8.16 4.24 13.12
CA GLN A 121 8.22 3.99 14.57
C GLN A 121 8.99 5.09 15.32
N HIS A 122 10.00 5.70 14.70
CA HIS A 122 10.80 6.76 15.30
C HIS A 122 10.28 8.19 15.03
N ASN A 123 9.48 8.37 13.99
CA ASN A 123 9.12 9.71 13.47
C ASN A 123 7.61 10.01 13.50
N GLU A 124 6.75 9.03 13.79
CA GLU A 124 5.33 9.29 14.06
C GLU A 124 5.16 9.97 15.43
N PRO A 125 4.21 10.93 15.55
CA PRO A 125 3.75 11.40 16.85
C PRO A 125 3.31 10.20 17.69
N ARG A 126 3.87 10.09 18.91
CA ARG A 126 3.56 8.97 19.81
C ARG A 126 2.05 8.85 20.00
N GLY A 127 1.52 7.66 19.73
CA GLY A 127 0.15 7.27 20.07
C GLY A 127 -0.82 7.10 18.91
N PHE A 128 -0.60 7.71 17.73
CA PHE A 128 -1.55 7.59 16.63
C PHE A 128 -1.48 6.21 15.95
N ASN A 129 -0.29 5.83 15.45
CA ASN A 129 -0.07 4.56 14.74
C ASN A 129 0.99 3.65 15.39
N ASP A 130 1.45 3.96 16.59
CA ASP A 130 2.61 3.29 17.21
C ASP A 130 2.40 1.78 17.45
N VAL A 131 1.17 1.36 17.78
CA VAL A 131 0.83 -0.07 17.93
C VAL A 131 0.84 -0.77 16.57
N ASP A 132 0.23 -0.14 15.56
CA ASP A 132 0.10 -0.73 14.24
C ASP A 132 1.43 -0.79 13.48
N VAL A 133 2.26 0.25 13.58
CA VAL A 133 3.62 0.24 13.03
C VAL A 133 4.46 -0.86 13.65
N ARG A 134 4.41 -1.04 14.98
CA ARG A 134 5.13 -2.12 15.67
C ARG A 134 4.66 -3.49 15.21
N ARG A 135 3.34 -3.69 15.15
CA ARG A 135 2.75 -4.96 14.72
C ARG A 135 3.08 -5.27 13.25
N ALA A 136 2.96 -4.29 12.37
CA ALA A 136 3.36 -4.43 10.96
C ALA A 136 4.84 -4.80 10.84
N LEU A 137 5.72 -4.18 11.64
CA LEU A 137 7.16 -4.47 11.62
C LEU A 137 7.47 -5.91 12.06
N GLU A 138 6.81 -6.40 13.10
CA GLU A 138 6.94 -7.80 13.56
C GLU A 138 6.50 -8.78 12.48
N VAL A 139 5.31 -8.55 11.91
CA VAL A 139 4.71 -9.39 10.86
C VAL A 139 5.58 -9.42 9.60
N VAL A 140 5.99 -8.25 9.10
CA VAL A 140 6.81 -8.16 7.90
C VAL A 140 8.18 -8.80 8.12
N LYS A 141 8.83 -8.61 9.28
CA LYS A 141 10.12 -9.27 9.58
C LYS A 141 10.03 -10.78 9.60
N ARG A 142 8.95 -11.34 10.17
CA ARG A 142 8.72 -12.79 10.18
C ARG A 142 8.61 -13.37 8.76
N CYS A 143 8.03 -12.60 7.84
CA CYS A 143 7.68 -13.03 6.50
C CYS A 143 8.66 -12.59 5.39
N SER A 144 9.77 -11.91 5.75
CA SER A 144 10.72 -11.30 4.80
C SER A 144 11.92 -12.17 4.47
#